data_AF-A0A2K9LJS2-F1
#
_entry.id   AF-A0A2K9LJS2-F1
#
_cell.length_a   1.000
_cell.length_b   1.000
_cell.length_c   1.000
_cell.angle_alpha   90.00
_cell.angle_beta   90.00
_cell.angle_gamma   90.00
#
_symmetry.space_group_name_H-M   'P 1'
#
loop_
_entity.id
_entity.type
_entity.pdbx_description
1 polymer ?
#
loop_
_entity_poly.entity_id
_entity_poly.type
_entity_poly.pdbx_seq_one_letter_code
_entity_poly.pdbx_strand_id
1 'polypeptide(L)'
;MSTLPYLLPWIMLLTAAGLAVAVKMLPLKSIPGIAVISVLSLIMLAVAIYANVVSSQQFAMVEEKNAALAEIEDWKYSHLDELTLILAQLKPPSDEEQALLKELISYGWLRQNPAITHAQQSHQARQRLMEQYQPSKPMLIKGIPTSVDGNIVNLALREIGYLVLPYREDETPEADVNIIYFGRDMELIEVKLAALTLMQAGVDLKAIKPFPKATQGNIRAVKIEWNKYYEGRKSVLPDEVEAAKAFN
;
A
#
# COMPACT_ATOMS: atom_id res chain seq x y z
N MET A 1 -9.52 -28.51 35.72
CA MET A 1 -8.19 -28.51 36.38
C MET A 1 -8.20 -29.59 37.45
N SER A 2 -7.35 -30.60 37.35
CA SER A 2 -7.22 -31.63 38.39
C SER A 2 -6.50 -31.01 39.59
N THR A 3 -7.16 -30.97 40.74
CA THR A 3 -6.59 -30.47 42.01
C THR A 3 -5.61 -31.45 42.66
N LEU A 4 -5.57 -32.68 42.14
CA LEU A 4 -4.79 -33.80 42.64
C LEU A 4 -3.28 -33.52 42.78
N PRO A 5 -2.59 -32.88 41.81
CA PRO A 5 -1.16 -32.60 41.92
C PRO A 5 -0.80 -31.68 43.09
N TYR A 6 -1.68 -30.73 43.42
CA TYR A 6 -1.50 -29.80 44.54
C TYR A 6 -1.72 -30.46 45.91
N LEU A 7 -2.44 -31.58 45.95
CA LEU A 7 -2.73 -32.34 47.17
C LEU A 7 -1.69 -33.43 47.47
N LEU A 8 -0.92 -33.88 46.47
CA LEU A 8 0.11 -34.92 46.64
C LEU A 8 1.14 -34.65 47.73
N PRO A 9 1.70 -33.42 47.89
CA PRO A 9 2.64 -33.13 48.98
C PRO A 9 2.01 -33.27 50.36
N TRP A 10 0.73 -32.91 50.49
CA TRP A 10 -0.02 -33.03 51.75
C TRP A 10 -0.34 -34.49 52.10
N ILE A 11 -0.68 -35.30 51.08
CA ILE A 11 -0.93 -36.74 51.25
C ILE A 11 0.38 -37.45 51.67
N MET A 12 1.50 -37.12 51.04
CA MET A 12 2.83 -37.59 51.44
C MET A 12 3.12 -37.27 52.92
N LEU A 13 2.89 -36.03 53.33
CA LEU A 13 3.15 -35.57 54.69
C LEU A 13 2.27 -36.31 55.72
N LEU A 14 0.99 -36.54 55.39
CA LEU A 14 0.07 -37.32 56.21
C LEU A 14 0.49 -38.80 56.32
N THR A 15 0.90 -39.42 55.20
CA THR A 15 1.37 -40.82 55.21
C THR A 15 2.68 -41.00 55.98
N ALA A 16 3.61 -40.04 55.89
CA ALA A 16 4.86 -40.03 56.65
C ALA A 16 4.61 -39.87 58.15
N ALA A 17 3.70 -38.97 58.55
CA ALA A 17 3.27 -38.81 59.94
C ALA A 17 2.60 -40.09 60.47
N GLY A 18 1.72 -40.72 59.67
CA GLY A 18 1.09 -41.99 60.00
C GLY A 18 2.09 -43.13 60.18
N LEU A 19 3.11 -43.22 59.31
CA LEU A 19 4.19 -44.19 59.40
C LEU A 19 5.03 -43.98 60.68
N ALA A 20 5.38 -42.73 61.01
CA ALA A 20 6.15 -42.40 62.21
C ALA A 20 5.43 -42.78 63.51
N VAL A 21 4.11 -42.57 63.56
CA VAL A 21 3.27 -42.99 64.70
C VAL A 21 3.15 -44.52 64.74
N ALA A 22 2.92 -45.17 63.61
CA ALA A 22 2.78 -46.63 63.51
C ALA A 22 4.05 -47.35 63.98
N VAL A 23 5.24 -46.88 63.57
CA VAL A 23 6.53 -47.46 63.99
C VAL A 23 6.79 -47.29 65.49
N LYS A 24 6.30 -46.20 66.10
CA LYS A 24 6.48 -45.92 67.54
C LYS A 24 5.49 -46.68 68.44
N MET A 25 4.26 -46.90 67.97
CA MET A 25 3.17 -47.48 68.78
C MET A 25 2.95 -48.98 68.55
N LEU A 26 3.37 -49.54 67.41
CA LEU A 26 3.16 -50.96 67.10
C LEU A 26 4.44 -51.78 67.35
N PRO A 27 4.34 -52.97 67.97
CA PRO A 27 5.49 -53.85 68.15
C PRO A 27 5.96 -54.41 66.80
N LEU A 28 7.20 -54.10 66.44
CA LEU A 28 7.85 -54.46 65.16
C LEU A 28 7.91 -55.97 64.86
N LYS A 29 7.76 -56.82 65.88
CA LYS A 29 7.75 -58.29 65.74
C LYS A 29 6.34 -58.88 65.63
N SER A 30 5.29 -58.07 65.69
CA SER A 30 3.92 -58.53 65.58
C SER A 30 3.47 -58.59 64.12
N ILE A 31 2.79 -59.68 63.74
CA ILE A 31 2.13 -59.85 62.44
C ILE A 31 1.26 -58.62 62.05
N PRO A 32 0.40 -58.07 62.93
CA PRO A 32 -0.37 -56.87 62.60
C PRO A 32 0.48 -55.60 62.43
N GLY A 33 1.56 -55.45 63.20
CA GLY A 33 2.47 -54.30 63.06
C GLY A 33 3.20 -54.30 61.71
N ILE A 34 3.69 -55.48 61.29
CA ILE A 34 4.34 -55.65 59.99
C ILE A 34 3.36 -55.38 58.85
N ALA A 35 2.11 -55.84 58.96
CA ALA A 35 1.06 -55.60 57.96
C ALA A 35 0.75 -54.09 57.81
N VAL A 36 0.60 -53.35 58.91
CA VAL A 36 0.29 -51.92 58.86
C VAL A 36 1.46 -51.10 58.30
N ILE A 37 2.69 -51.38 58.75
CA ILE A 37 3.89 -50.66 58.28
C ILE A 37 4.16 -50.95 56.79
N SER A 38 4.02 -52.21 56.36
CA SER A 38 4.23 -52.58 54.95
C SER A 38 3.20 -51.92 54.04
N VAL A 39 1.92 -51.90 54.40
CA VAL A 39 0.86 -51.23 53.63
C VAL A 39 1.10 -49.72 53.54
N LEU A 40 1.42 -49.05 54.66
CA LEU A 40 1.74 -47.61 54.66
C LEU A 40 2.96 -47.29 53.79
N SER A 41 3.99 -48.13 53.83
CA SER A 41 5.20 -47.98 53.01
C SER A 41 4.90 -48.16 51.51
N LEU A 42 4.03 -49.11 51.17
CA LEU A 42 3.60 -49.38 49.79
C LEU A 42 2.77 -48.22 49.25
N ILE A 43 1.87 -47.66 50.07
CA ILE A 43 1.09 -46.46 49.72
C ILE A 43 2.02 -45.26 49.50
N MET A 44 2.98 -45.04 50.40
CA MET A 44 3.95 -43.95 50.25
C MET A 44 4.78 -44.08 48.98
N LEU A 45 5.24 -45.31 48.65
CA LEU A 45 5.96 -45.59 47.41
C LEU A 45 5.10 -45.31 46.16
N ALA A 46 3.83 -45.75 46.17
CA ALA A 46 2.91 -45.51 45.05
C ALA A 46 2.64 -44.02 44.83
N VAL A 47 2.45 -43.25 45.91
CA VAL A 47 2.29 -41.79 45.86
C VAL A 47 3.56 -41.11 45.36
N ALA A 48 4.74 -41.61 45.72
CA ALA A 48 6.03 -41.08 45.26
C ALA A 48 6.21 -41.25 43.75
N ILE A 49 5.93 -42.45 43.25
CA ILE A 49 6.01 -42.77 41.82
C ILE A 49 5.03 -41.90 41.04
N TYR A 50 3.78 -41.80 41.52
CA TYR A 50 2.76 -40.97 40.88
C TYR A 50 3.13 -39.48 40.86
N ALA A 51 3.66 -38.94 41.97
CA ALA A 51 4.12 -37.55 42.03
C ALA A 51 5.25 -37.25 41.04
N ASN A 52 6.18 -38.19 40.86
CA ASN A 52 7.29 -38.01 39.92
C ASN A 52 6.81 -37.98 38.46
N VAL A 53 5.85 -38.85 38.10
CA VAL A 53 5.23 -38.88 36.76
C VAL A 53 4.44 -37.60 36.48
N VAL A 54 3.64 -37.14 37.44
CA VAL A 54 2.86 -35.89 37.29
C VAL A 54 3.78 -34.68 37.20
N SER A 55 4.84 -34.63 38.02
CA SER A 55 5.84 -33.57 37.98
C SER A 55 6.52 -33.49 36.60
N SER A 56 6.94 -34.63 36.03
CA SER A 56 7.58 -34.63 34.70
C SER A 56 6.65 -34.13 33.59
N GLN A 57 5.35 -34.47 33.66
CA GLN A 57 4.34 -33.97 32.72
C GLN A 57 4.11 -32.46 32.88
N GLN A 58 4.11 -31.95 34.11
CA GLN A 58 3.99 -30.51 34.37
C GLN A 58 5.20 -29.73 33.89
N PHE A 59 6.42 -30.25 34.05
CA PHE A 59 7.62 -29.61 33.51
C PHE A 59 7.56 -29.48 31.98
N ALA A 60 7.19 -30.55 31.28
CA ALA A 60 7.02 -30.51 29.83
C ALA A 60 5.95 -29.50 29.39
N MET A 61 4.81 -29.46 30.10
CA MET A 61 3.74 -28.50 29.83
C MET A 61 4.17 -27.05 30.09
N VAL A 62 4.95 -26.79 31.15
CA VAL A 62 5.48 -25.46 31.46
C VAL A 62 6.49 -25.02 30.42
N GLU A 63 7.36 -25.92 29.95
CA GLU A 63 8.34 -25.64 28.91
C GLU A 63 7.64 -25.29 27.57
N GLU A 64 6.61 -26.04 27.18
CA GLU A 64 5.78 -25.74 26.02
C GLU A 64 5.08 -24.37 26.15
N LYS A 65 4.53 -24.06 27.33
CA LYS A 65 3.88 -22.76 27.57
C LYS A 65 4.87 -21.60 27.59
N ASN A 66 6.08 -21.80 28.09
CA ASN A 66 7.13 -20.79 28.05
C ASN A 66 7.61 -20.53 26.61
N ALA A 67 7.74 -21.58 25.79
CA ALA A 67 8.06 -21.43 24.38
C ALA A 67 6.96 -20.66 23.63
N ALA A 68 5.69 -20.98 23.89
CA ALA A 68 4.56 -20.25 23.31
C ALA A 68 4.50 -18.78 23.77
N LEU A 69 4.88 -18.49 25.02
CA LEU A 69 4.99 -17.11 25.51
C LEU A 69 6.11 -16.33 24.83
N ALA A 70 7.27 -16.96 24.61
CA ALA A 70 8.38 -16.35 23.88
C ALA A 70 7.98 -16.01 22.44
N GLU A 71 7.30 -16.92 21.75
CA GLU A 71 6.78 -16.69 20.39
C GLU A 71 5.78 -15.53 20.34
N ILE A 72 4.89 -15.42 21.34
CA ILE A 72 3.94 -14.31 21.45
C ILE A 72 4.65 -12.98 21.75
N GLU A 73 5.70 -12.99 22.58
CA GLU A 73 6.49 -11.79 22.86
C GLU A 73 7.24 -11.30 21.63
N ASP A 74 7.88 -12.20 20.87
CA ASP A 74 8.56 -11.88 19.62
C ASP A 74 7.58 -11.34 18.56
N TRP A 75 6.40 -11.98 18.44
CA TRP A 75 5.32 -11.47 17.59
C TRP A 75 4.89 -10.07 18.02
N LYS A 76 4.69 -9.83 19.32
CA LYS A 76 4.28 -8.51 19.84
C LYS A 76 5.31 -7.42 19.52
N TYR A 77 6.60 -7.69 19.71
CA TYR A 77 7.65 -6.71 19.44
C TYR A 77 7.81 -6.43 17.94
N SER A 78 7.81 -7.47 17.10
CA SER A 78 7.86 -7.27 15.64
C SER A 78 6.67 -6.46 15.12
N HIS A 79 5.46 -6.71 15.62
CA HIS A 79 4.28 -5.94 15.22
C HIS A 79 4.31 -4.49 15.72
N LEU A 80 4.89 -4.24 16.91
CA LEU A 80 5.10 -2.87 17.40
C LEU A 80 6.12 -2.10 16.57
N ASP A 81 7.17 -2.78 16.10
CA ASP A 81 8.17 -2.19 15.20
C ASP A 81 7.56 -1.87 13.82
N GLU A 82 6.73 -2.74 13.27
CA GLU A 82 5.97 -2.47 12.05
C GLU A 82 5.04 -1.27 12.22
N LEU A 83 4.30 -1.21 13.32
CA LEU A 83 3.40 -0.08 13.62
C LEU A 83 4.15 1.24 13.81
N THR A 84 5.30 1.22 14.49
CA THR A 84 6.14 2.42 14.64
C THR A 84 6.75 2.86 13.31
N LEU A 85 7.12 1.93 12.44
CA LEU A 85 7.60 2.24 11.09
C LEU A 85 6.48 2.85 10.22
N ILE A 86 5.26 2.30 10.28
CA ILE A 86 4.08 2.86 9.61
C ILE A 86 3.77 4.27 10.14
N LEU A 87 3.84 4.47 11.46
CA LEU A 87 3.64 5.78 12.08
C LEU A 87 4.76 6.78 11.72
N ALA A 88 6.00 6.33 11.55
CA ALA A 88 7.10 7.19 11.11
C ALA A 88 6.99 7.58 9.62
N GLN A 89 6.43 6.69 8.77
CA GLN A 89 6.11 7.00 7.39
C GLN A 89 4.90 7.94 7.25
N LEU A 90 3.95 7.85 8.19
CA LEU A 90 2.91 8.85 8.43
C LEU A 90 3.50 10.07 9.15
N LYS A 91 4.52 10.69 8.56
CA LYS A 91 5.03 11.97 9.04
C LYS A 91 3.84 12.95 8.98
N PRO A 92 3.33 13.45 10.12
CA PRO A 92 2.28 14.46 10.07
C PRO A 92 2.83 15.64 9.26
N PRO A 93 2.03 16.21 8.34
CA PRO A 93 2.51 17.29 7.49
C PRO A 93 3.09 18.39 8.38
N SER A 94 4.27 18.88 8.02
CA SER A 94 4.95 19.93 8.79
C SER A 94 4.04 21.16 8.91
N ASP A 95 4.26 22.03 9.89
CA ASP A 95 3.44 23.25 10.03
C ASP A 95 3.49 24.12 8.75
N GLU A 96 4.61 24.07 8.01
CA GLU A 96 4.78 24.70 6.70
C GLU A 96 3.91 24.02 5.63
N GLU A 97 3.89 22.69 5.56
CA GLU A 97 3.04 21.93 4.63
C GLU A 97 1.55 22.11 4.97
N GLN A 98 1.18 22.21 6.24
CA GLN A 98 -0.19 22.50 6.67
C GLN A 98 -0.60 23.93 6.36
N ALA A 99 0.31 24.90 6.49
CA ALA A 99 0.07 26.28 6.09
C ALA A 99 -0.12 26.38 4.59
N LEU A 100 0.74 25.71 3.81
CA LEU A 100 0.65 25.66 2.35
C LEU A 100 -0.64 24.94 1.91
N LEU A 101 -1.04 23.85 2.57
CA LEU A 101 -2.32 23.18 2.32
C LEU A 101 -3.51 24.11 2.62
N LYS A 102 -3.48 24.85 3.73
CA LYS A 102 -4.52 25.84 4.06
C LYS A 102 -4.57 26.98 3.05
N GLU A 103 -3.42 27.40 2.54
CA GLU A 103 -3.31 28.42 1.50
C GLU A 103 -3.85 27.91 0.15
N LEU A 104 -3.53 26.68 -0.23
CA LEU A 104 -4.11 26.02 -1.40
C LEU A 104 -5.64 25.89 -1.26
N ILE A 105 -6.13 25.48 -0.09
CA ILE A 105 -7.56 25.40 0.21
C ILE A 105 -8.21 26.79 0.11
N SER A 106 -7.56 27.85 0.60
CA SER A 106 -8.09 29.22 0.51
C SER A 106 -8.11 29.74 -0.93
N TYR A 107 -7.18 29.29 -1.79
CA TYR A 107 -7.23 29.48 -3.24
C TYR A 107 -8.23 28.57 -3.96
N GLY A 108 -9.07 27.82 -3.23
CA GLY A 108 -10.12 26.98 -3.80
C GLY A 108 -9.64 25.62 -4.31
N TRP A 109 -8.45 25.17 -3.91
CA TRP A 109 -7.99 23.78 -4.10
C TRP A 109 -8.71 22.86 -3.11
N LEU A 110 -10.01 22.72 -3.31
CA LEU A 110 -10.82 21.71 -2.65
C LEU A 110 -10.61 20.37 -3.37
N ARG A 111 -10.72 19.26 -2.65
CA ARG A 111 -10.71 17.90 -3.23
C ARG A 111 -11.77 17.70 -4.33
N GLN A 112 -12.77 18.59 -4.39
CA GLN A 112 -13.85 18.61 -5.38
C GLN A 112 -13.59 19.58 -6.54
N ASN A 113 -12.40 20.17 -6.66
CA ASN A 113 -12.08 21.01 -7.80
C ASN A 113 -12.05 20.14 -9.07
N PRO A 114 -12.94 20.39 -10.06
CA PRO A 114 -13.03 19.57 -11.27
C PRO A 114 -11.72 19.58 -12.05
N ALA A 115 -10.97 20.69 -12.07
CA ALA A 115 -9.69 20.78 -12.79
C ALA A 115 -8.63 19.81 -12.22
N ILE A 116 -8.55 19.69 -10.89
CA ILE A 116 -7.62 18.76 -10.22
C ILE A 116 -8.02 17.31 -10.49
N THR A 117 -9.32 17.02 -10.43
CA THR A 117 -9.84 15.68 -10.72
C THR A 117 -9.58 15.29 -12.17
N HIS A 118 -9.80 16.20 -13.12
CA HIS A 118 -9.51 15.97 -14.54
C HIS A 118 -8.01 15.79 -14.81
N ALA A 119 -7.14 16.56 -14.16
CA ALA A 119 -5.69 16.38 -14.28
C ALA A 119 -5.25 15.00 -13.76
N GLN A 120 -5.79 14.57 -12.61
CA GLN A 120 -5.51 13.25 -12.03
C GLN A 120 -6.03 12.10 -12.90
N GLN A 121 -7.25 12.21 -13.42
CA GLN A 121 -7.83 11.24 -14.37
C GLN A 121 -6.98 11.15 -15.64
N SER A 122 -6.55 12.29 -16.18
CA SER A 122 -5.69 12.36 -17.37
C SER A 122 -4.35 11.66 -17.13
N HIS A 123 -3.75 11.84 -15.95
CA HIS A 123 -2.51 11.18 -15.58
C HIS A 123 -2.69 9.65 -15.50
N GLN A 124 -3.76 9.17 -14.84
CA GLN A 124 -4.04 7.74 -14.73
C GLN A 124 -4.31 7.10 -16.11
N ALA A 125 -5.11 7.75 -16.95
CA ALA A 125 -5.36 7.30 -18.32
C ALA A 125 -4.07 7.26 -19.15
N ARG A 126 -3.20 8.27 -19.01
CA ARG A 126 -1.88 8.31 -19.66
C ARG A 126 -1.01 7.13 -19.23
N GLN A 127 -0.94 6.81 -17.94
CA GLN A 127 -0.15 5.68 -17.44
C GLN A 127 -0.61 4.35 -18.04
N ARG A 128 -1.93 4.08 -18.08
CA ARG A 128 -2.49 2.86 -18.67
C ARG A 128 -2.15 2.72 -20.15
N LEU A 129 -2.19 3.82 -20.90
CA LEU A 129 -1.85 3.83 -22.32
C LEU A 129 -0.34 3.69 -22.55
N MET A 130 0.48 4.22 -21.64
CA MET A 130 1.95 4.09 -21.72
C MET A 130 2.42 2.65 -21.56
N GLU A 131 1.76 1.84 -20.73
CA GLU A 131 2.09 0.42 -20.57
C GLU A 131 1.94 -0.39 -21.88
N GLN A 132 1.08 0.06 -22.79
CA GLN A 132 0.75 -0.63 -24.03
C GLN A 132 1.49 -0.04 -25.24
N TYR A 133 2.19 1.08 -25.07
CA TYR A 133 2.75 1.85 -26.16
C TYR A 133 4.28 1.76 -26.20
N GLN A 134 4.82 1.35 -27.34
CA GLN A 134 6.24 1.40 -27.62
C GLN A 134 6.51 2.47 -28.69
N PRO A 135 7.36 3.48 -28.42
CA PRO A 135 7.68 4.51 -29.40
C PRO A 135 8.41 3.89 -30.60
N SER A 136 7.80 3.99 -31.79
CA SER A 136 8.33 3.35 -33.01
C SER A 136 8.96 4.35 -33.99
N LYS A 137 8.36 5.53 -34.15
CA LYS A 137 8.75 6.54 -35.15
C LYS A 137 8.73 7.94 -34.54
N PRO A 138 9.66 8.84 -34.91
CA PRO A 138 9.71 10.18 -34.35
C PRO A 138 8.44 10.96 -34.70
N MET A 139 7.93 11.69 -33.72
CA MET A 139 6.76 12.56 -33.85
C MET A 139 7.16 13.98 -33.54
N LEU A 140 6.53 14.94 -34.21
CA LEU A 140 6.79 16.36 -33.97
C LEU A 140 5.61 16.95 -33.19
N ILE A 141 5.90 17.82 -32.23
CA ILE A 141 4.87 18.66 -31.62
C ILE A 141 5.32 20.11 -31.69
N LYS A 142 4.47 20.97 -32.25
CA LYS A 142 4.77 22.37 -32.45
C LYS A 142 4.09 23.21 -31.37
N GLY A 143 4.92 23.95 -30.63
CA GLY A 143 4.50 24.99 -29.70
C GLY A 143 3.83 24.42 -28.46
N ILE A 144 4.45 24.61 -27.30
CA ILE A 144 3.80 24.38 -26.01
C ILE A 144 3.21 25.72 -25.57
N PRO A 145 1.93 25.78 -25.16
CA PRO A 145 1.34 27.04 -24.70
C PRO A 145 2.09 27.63 -23.50
N THR A 146 2.08 28.96 -23.39
CA THR A 146 2.75 29.66 -22.27
C THR A 146 1.96 29.63 -20.96
N SER A 147 0.69 29.22 -21.00
CA SER A 147 -0.15 29.01 -19.81
C SER A 147 0.26 27.83 -18.95
N VAL A 148 1.12 26.93 -19.46
CA VAL A 148 1.58 25.74 -18.76
C VAL A 148 3.10 25.74 -18.58
N ASP A 149 3.58 24.99 -17.59
CA ASP A 149 5.02 24.81 -17.42
C ASP A 149 5.60 24.00 -18.60
N GLY A 150 6.24 24.73 -19.52
CA GLY A 150 6.78 24.14 -20.72
C GLY A 150 7.92 23.15 -20.48
N ASN A 151 8.62 23.21 -19.35
CA ASN A 151 9.66 22.23 -19.05
C ASN A 151 9.05 20.88 -18.68
N ILE A 152 8.00 20.88 -17.84
CA ILE A 152 7.30 19.68 -17.42
C ILE A 152 6.62 19.01 -18.63
N VAL A 153 5.92 19.81 -19.44
CA VAL A 153 5.25 19.30 -20.64
C VAL A 153 6.24 18.76 -21.67
N ASN A 154 7.37 19.45 -21.88
CA ASN A 154 8.43 18.99 -22.79
C ASN A 154 9.04 17.65 -22.34
N LEU A 155 9.30 17.48 -21.04
CA LEU A 155 9.78 16.21 -20.50
C LEU A 155 8.76 15.07 -20.71
N ALA A 156 7.49 15.32 -20.39
CA ALA A 156 6.43 14.32 -20.55
C ALA A 156 6.18 13.93 -22.01
N LEU A 157 6.31 14.87 -22.95
CA LEU A 157 6.18 14.62 -24.40
C LEU A 157 7.40 13.86 -24.95
N ARG A 158 8.60 14.19 -24.47
CA ARG A 158 9.84 13.46 -24.84
C ARG A 158 9.80 12.00 -24.39
N GLU A 159 9.24 11.72 -23.22
CA GLU A 159 9.04 10.35 -22.71
C GLU A 159 8.19 9.51 -23.67
N ILE A 160 7.20 10.13 -24.33
CA ILE A 160 6.32 9.48 -25.32
C ILE A 160 7.01 9.35 -26.71
N GLY A 161 8.16 10.02 -26.92
CA GLY A 161 8.89 10.02 -28.20
C GLY A 161 8.59 11.22 -29.11
N TYR A 162 7.98 12.28 -28.57
CA TYR A 162 7.80 13.54 -29.30
C TYR A 162 9.06 14.42 -29.26
N LEU A 163 9.37 15.03 -30.41
CA LEU A 163 10.32 16.10 -30.55
C LEU A 163 9.57 17.43 -30.53
N VAL A 164 9.80 18.21 -29.48
CA VAL A 164 9.19 19.54 -29.31
C VAL A 164 9.92 20.56 -30.18
N LEU A 165 9.20 21.14 -31.13
CA LEU A 165 9.69 22.24 -31.95
C LEU A 165 9.37 23.57 -31.25
N PRO A 166 10.38 24.41 -30.95
CA PRO A 166 10.14 25.73 -30.38
C PRO A 166 9.38 26.62 -31.38
N TYR A 167 8.70 27.63 -30.84
CA TYR A 167 8.18 28.71 -31.68
C TYR A 167 9.35 29.36 -32.43
N ARG A 168 9.11 29.72 -33.69
CA ARG A 168 10.06 30.53 -34.45
C ARG A 168 10.06 31.94 -33.88
N GLU A 169 11.16 32.67 -34.07
CA GLU A 169 11.32 34.04 -33.55
C GLU A 169 10.27 35.02 -34.09
N ASP A 170 9.63 34.68 -35.23
CA ASP A 170 8.56 35.44 -35.88
C ASP A 170 7.13 35.02 -35.45
N GLU A 171 6.98 33.97 -34.64
CA GLU A 171 5.68 33.45 -34.20
C GLU A 171 5.38 33.88 -32.76
N THR A 172 4.16 34.39 -32.52
CA THR A 172 3.69 34.69 -31.17
C THR A 172 3.27 33.41 -30.46
N PRO A 173 3.84 33.07 -29.29
CA PRO A 173 3.43 31.91 -28.52
C PRO A 173 1.96 32.04 -28.13
N GLU A 174 1.21 30.95 -28.26
CA GLU A 174 -0.18 30.95 -27.87
C GLU A 174 -0.31 30.82 -26.34
N ALA A 175 -1.04 31.75 -25.72
CA ALA A 175 -1.27 31.73 -24.28
C ALA A 175 -2.38 30.75 -23.91
N ASP A 176 -3.52 30.83 -24.58
CA ASP A 176 -4.66 29.95 -24.39
C ASP A 176 -4.75 28.98 -25.55
N VAL A 177 -5.12 27.73 -25.28
CA VAL A 177 -5.22 26.67 -26.29
C VAL A 177 -6.54 25.94 -26.09
N ASN A 178 -7.20 25.59 -27.19
CA ASN A 178 -8.46 24.85 -27.13
C ASN A 178 -8.60 23.73 -28.17
N ILE A 179 -7.69 23.62 -29.15
CA ILE A 179 -7.73 22.58 -30.16
C ILE A 179 -6.35 21.98 -30.41
N ILE A 180 -6.34 20.67 -30.65
CA ILE A 180 -5.17 19.95 -31.15
C ILE A 180 -5.45 19.47 -32.57
N TYR A 181 -4.51 19.75 -33.47
CA TYR A 181 -4.46 19.15 -34.78
C TYR A 181 -3.42 18.04 -34.84
N PHE A 182 -3.76 16.88 -35.41
CA PHE A 182 -2.84 15.75 -35.57
C PHE A 182 -2.66 15.32 -37.04
N GLY A 183 -1.50 14.72 -37.31
CA GLY A 183 -1.11 14.18 -38.61
C GLY A 183 -1.83 12.88 -38.97
N ARG A 184 -1.91 12.59 -40.27
CA ARG A 184 -2.64 11.41 -40.78
C ARG A 184 -1.95 10.07 -40.53
N ASP A 185 -0.62 10.08 -40.36
CA ASP A 185 0.21 8.88 -40.11
C ASP A 185 0.53 8.70 -38.62
N MET A 186 -0.30 9.27 -37.75
CA MET A 186 -0.23 9.05 -36.32
C MET A 186 -1.17 7.95 -35.88
N GLU A 187 -0.70 7.10 -34.98
CA GLU A 187 -1.54 6.11 -34.33
C GLU A 187 -2.48 6.80 -33.34
N LEU A 188 -3.65 6.22 -33.15
CA LEU A 188 -4.65 6.78 -32.24
C LEU A 188 -4.11 6.90 -30.81
N ILE A 189 -3.27 5.96 -30.39
CA ILE A 189 -2.64 5.95 -29.06
C ILE A 189 -1.69 7.15 -28.91
N GLU A 190 -0.90 7.48 -29.94
CA GLU A 190 -0.01 8.64 -29.95
C GLU A 190 -0.81 9.94 -29.76
N VAL A 191 -1.93 10.10 -30.49
CA VAL A 191 -2.83 11.27 -30.37
C VAL A 191 -3.40 11.37 -28.94
N LYS A 192 -3.86 10.25 -28.38
CA LYS A 192 -4.43 10.21 -27.02
C LYS A 192 -3.40 10.59 -25.97
N LEU A 193 -2.18 10.06 -26.07
CA LEU A 193 -1.11 10.37 -25.13
C LEU A 193 -0.75 11.86 -25.16
N ALA A 194 -0.63 12.46 -26.34
CA ALA A 194 -0.38 13.90 -26.47
C ALA A 194 -1.52 14.74 -25.87
N ALA A 195 -2.77 14.39 -26.15
CA ALA A 195 -3.93 15.09 -25.60
C ALA A 195 -4.01 14.98 -24.07
N LEU A 196 -3.82 13.78 -23.52
CA LEU A 196 -3.83 13.54 -22.07
C LEU A 196 -2.67 14.23 -21.35
N THR A 197 -1.49 14.32 -21.96
CA THR A 197 -0.36 15.09 -21.41
C THR A 197 -0.70 16.58 -21.31
N LEU A 198 -1.41 17.14 -22.28
CA LEU A 198 -1.83 18.54 -22.26
C LEU A 198 -2.98 18.78 -21.27
N MET A 199 -3.93 17.85 -21.17
CA MET A 199 -5.00 17.90 -20.15
C MET A 199 -4.43 17.76 -18.73
N GLN A 200 -3.42 16.90 -18.53
CA GLN A 200 -2.70 16.78 -17.25
C GLN A 200 -2.04 18.11 -16.86
N ALA A 201 -1.52 18.86 -17.83
CA ALA A 201 -0.91 20.16 -17.62
C ALA A 201 -1.92 21.29 -17.35
N GLY A 202 -3.24 21.00 -17.39
CA GLY A 202 -4.30 21.97 -17.14
C GLY A 202 -4.82 22.68 -18.40
N VAL A 203 -4.48 22.20 -19.60
CA VAL A 203 -5.02 22.75 -20.85
C VAL A 203 -6.45 22.25 -21.08
N ASP A 204 -7.38 23.19 -21.24
CA ASP A 204 -8.78 22.90 -21.53
C ASP A 204 -9.03 22.62 -23.02
N LEU A 205 -8.87 21.36 -23.42
CA LEU A 205 -9.07 20.94 -24.80
C LEU A 205 -10.54 20.78 -25.16
N LYS A 206 -10.98 21.45 -26.22
CA LYS A 206 -12.37 21.43 -26.72
C LYS A 206 -12.53 20.65 -28.02
N ALA A 207 -11.45 20.38 -28.73
CA ALA A 207 -11.47 19.58 -29.95
C ALA A 207 -10.11 18.91 -30.22
N ILE A 208 -10.16 17.71 -30.80
CA ILE A 208 -9.01 16.98 -31.33
C ILE A 208 -9.37 16.62 -32.77
N LYS A 209 -8.61 17.11 -33.75
CA LYS A 209 -8.95 16.97 -35.19
C LYS A 209 -7.75 16.65 -36.06
N PRO A 210 -7.93 15.95 -37.19
CA PRO A 210 -6.87 15.80 -38.16
C PRO A 210 -6.57 17.15 -38.84
N PHE A 211 -5.35 17.34 -39.34
CA PHE A 211 -5.02 18.53 -40.13
C PHE A 211 -5.92 18.65 -41.37
N PRO A 212 -6.43 19.87 -41.68
CA PRO A 212 -7.27 20.10 -42.86
C PRO A 212 -6.50 19.93 -44.18
N LYS A 213 -5.17 20.12 -44.17
CA LYS A 213 -4.29 19.88 -45.33
C LYS A 213 -3.09 19.04 -44.91
N ALA A 214 -2.87 17.93 -45.61
CA ALA A 214 -1.70 17.09 -45.43
C ALA A 214 -0.51 17.69 -46.19
N THR A 215 0.37 18.38 -45.47
CA THR A 215 1.68 18.83 -45.98
C THR A 215 2.75 17.85 -45.51
N GLN A 216 3.86 17.68 -46.25
CA GLN A 216 4.94 16.75 -45.88
C GLN A 216 5.47 16.97 -44.43
N GLY A 217 5.48 18.22 -43.95
CA GLY A 217 5.85 18.54 -42.57
C GLY A 217 4.81 18.21 -41.49
N ASN A 218 3.57 17.88 -41.86
CA ASN A 218 2.43 17.67 -40.95
C ASN A 218 1.97 16.20 -40.88
N ILE A 219 2.68 15.27 -41.53
CA ILE A 219 2.27 13.86 -41.64
C ILE A 219 2.29 13.15 -40.27
N ARG A 220 3.31 13.43 -39.45
CA ARG A 220 3.48 12.94 -38.07
C ARG A 220 3.72 14.10 -37.10
N ALA A 221 2.86 15.10 -37.16
CA ALA A 221 2.96 16.28 -36.31
C ALA A 221 1.69 16.49 -35.48
N VAL A 222 1.86 17.11 -34.32
CA VAL A 222 0.80 17.64 -33.49
C VAL A 222 0.98 19.17 -33.45
N LYS A 223 -0.04 19.91 -33.85
CA LYS A 223 -0.07 21.37 -33.69
C LYS A 223 -1.11 21.73 -32.64
N ILE A 224 -0.67 22.52 -31.68
CA ILE A 224 -1.53 23.08 -30.65
C ILE A 224 -1.95 24.47 -31.13
N GLU A 225 -3.27 24.76 -31.10
CA GLU A 225 -3.79 26.05 -31.57
C GLU A 225 -5.00 26.53 -30.74
N TRP A 226 -5.23 27.84 -30.77
CA TRP A 226 -6.43 28.50 -30.29
C TRP A 226 -7.35 28.83 -31.45
N ASN A 227 -8.62 28.47 -31.32
CA ASN A 227 -9.61 28.79 -32.32
C ASN A 227 -10.93 29.25 -31.68
N LYS A 228 -11.30 30.50 -31.99
CA LYS A 228 -12.52 31.17 -31.51
C LYS A 228 -13.81 30.37 -31.74
N TYR A 229 -13.90 29.59 -32.82
CA TYR A 229 -15.10 28.79 -33.13
C TYR A 229 -15.40 27.70 -32.09
N TYR A 230 -14.42 27.33 -31.27
CA TYR A 230 -14.57 26.31 -30.24
C TYR A 230 -14.75 26.90 -28.85
N GLU A 231 -14.75 28.22 -28.68
CA GLU A 231 -14.87 28.88 -27.37
C GLU A 231 -16.14 28.45 -26.61
N GLY A 232 -17.27 28.35 -27.31
CA GLY A 232 -18.56 27.92 -26.73
C GLY A 232 -18.77 26.39 -26.65
N ARG A 233 -17.80 25.57 -27.08
CA ARG A 233 -17.93 24.11 -26.97
C ARG A 233 -17.58 23.63 -25.56
N LYS A 234 -18.21 22.50 -25.19
CA LYS A 234 -17.84 21.78 -23.98
C LYS A 234 -16.44 21.19 -24.13
N SER A 235 -15.69 21.26 -23.04
CA SER A 235 -14.39 20.61 -22.87
C SER A 235 -14.51 19.11 -23.07
N VAL A 236 -13.53 18.53 -23.74
CA VAL A 236 -13.41 17.07 -23.90
C VAL A 236 -12.93 16.49 -22.59
N LEU A 237 -13.63 15.49 -22.08
CA LEU A 237 -13.26 14.84 -20.82
C LEU A 237 -12.13 13.82 -21.03
N PRO A 238 -11.25 13.60 -20.03
CA PRO A 238 -10.17 12.61 -20.13
C PRO A 238 -10.67 11.20 -20.49
N ASP A 239 -11.80 10.78 -19.91
CA ASP A 239 -12.44 9.49 -20.18
C ASP A 239 -12.94 9.38 -21.63
N GLU A 240 -13.40 10.49 -22.23
CA GLU A 240 -13.82 10.54 -23.63
C GLU A 240 -12.62 10.37 -24.57
N VAL A 241 -11.47 10.94 -24.22
CA VAL A 241 -10.22 10.76 -24.98
C VAL A 241 -9.73 9.32 -24.89
N GLU A 242 -9.77 8.70 -23.70
CA GLU A 242 -9.36 7.30 -23.51
C GLU A 242 -10.29 6.34 -24.29
N ALA A 243 -11.60 6.55 -24.23
CA ALA A 243 -12.60 5.70 -24.90
C ALA A 243 -12.77 5.97 -26.41
N ALA A 244 -12.26 7.09 -26.93
CA ALA A 244 -12.41 7.45 -28.34
C ALA A 244 -11.85 6.37 -29.28
N LYS A 245 -12.65 5.95 -30.27
CA LYS A 245 -12.21 5.04 -31.35
C LYS A 245 -11.64 5.78 -32.56
N ALA A 246 -11.99 7.06 -32.71
CA ALA A 246 -11.48 7.97 -33.74
C ALA A 246 -11.75 9.43 -33.34
N PHE A 247 -10.96 10.35 -33.88
CA PHE A 247 -11.15 11.80 -33.73
C PHE A 247 -11.44 12.42 -35.12
N ASN A 248 -12.53 13.21 -35.22
CA ASN A 248 -13.05 13.79 -36.47
C ASN A 248 -13.16 15.32 -36.41
#